data_AF-A0A831LWX1-F1
#
_entry.id   AF-A0A831LWX1-F1
#
_cell.length_a   1.000
_cell.length_b   1.000
_cell.length_c   1.000
_cell.angle_alpha   90.00
_cell.angle_beta   90.00
_cell.angle_gamma   90.00
#
_symmetry.space_group_name_H-M   'P 1'
#
loop_
_entity.id
_entity.type
_entity.pdbx_description
1 polymer ?
#
loop_
_entity_poly.entity_id
_entity_poly.type
_entity_poly.pdbx_seq_one_letter_code
_entity_poly.pdbx_strand_id
1 'polypeptide(L)' 'PEMVGKTVEIHNGKEFVAVELQPESVFHYLGEFALTRRRVSHGTAGIGATRSSKYVPLK' A
#
# COMPACT_ATOMS: atom_id res chain seq x y z
N PRO A 1 -1.85 -28.69 -1.18
CA PRO A 1 -1.30 -27.46 -0.59
C PRO A 1 -1.55 -27.41 0.93
N GLU A 2 -0.56 -27.82 1.71
CA GLU A 2 -0.67 -28.05 3.17
C GLU A 2 -0.81 -26.77 4.02
N MET A 3 -0.61 -25.60 3.41
CA MET A 3 -0.64 -24.30 4.07
C MET A 3 -1.99 -23.57 3.87
N VAL A 4 -2.91 -24.11 3.06
CA VAL A 4 -4.23 -23.52 2.84
C VAL A 4 -5.06 -23.64 4.11
N GLY A 5 -5.69 -22.54 4.52
CA GLY A 5 -6.45 -22.44 5.78
C GLY A 5 -5.58 -22.19 7.02
N LYS A 6 -4.26 -21.99 6.87
CA LYS A 6 -3.39 -21.53 7.95
C LYS A 6 -3.18 -20.02 7.86
N THR A 7 -3.10 -19.38 9.01
CA THR A 7 -2.70 -17.97 9.13
C THR A 7 -1.18 -17.89 9.18
N VAL A 8 -0.60 -17.07 8.30
CA VAL A 8 0.86 -16.82 8.24
C VAL A 8 1.11 -15.35 8.53
N GLU A 9 2.07 -15.08 9.41
CA GLU A 9 2.54 -13.73 9.70
C GLU A 9 3.73 -13.37 8.82
N ILE A 10 3.56 -12.40 7.93
CA ILE A 10 4.57 -11.97 6.95
C ILE A 10 5.15 -10.62 7.37
N HIS A 11 6.47 -10.55 7.55
CA HIS A 11 7.14 -9.31 7.92
C HIS A 11 7.32 -8.39 6.70
N ASN A 12 6.69 -7.21 6.71
CA ASN A 12 6.76 -6.25 5.61
C ASN A 12 7.93 -5.24 5.71
N GLY A 13 8.83 -5.44 6.70
CA GLY A 13 9.94 -4.53 7.00
C GLY A 13 9.66 -3.56 8.16
N LYS A 14 8.43 -3.49 8.66
CA LYS A 14 8.05 -2.70 9.85
C LYS A 14 7.21 -3.51 10.84
N GLU A 15 6.24 -4.25 10.33
CA GLU A 15 5.25 -4.97 11.11
C GLU A 15 5.01 -6.36 10.49
N PHE A 16 4.49 -7.27 11.30
CA PHE A 16 4.01 -8.58 10.84
C PHE A 16 2.55 -8.46 10.41
N VAL A 17 2.28 -8.77 9.15
CA VAL A 17 0.92 -8.80 8.59
C VAL A 17 0.42 -10.24 8.66
N ALA A 18 -0.64 -10.47 9.43
CA ALA A 18 -1.31 -11.77 9.46
C ALA A 18 -2.17 -11.93 8.20
N VAL A 19 -1.84 -12.92 7.38
CA VAL A 19 -2.54 -13.26 6.14
C VAL A 19 -3.07 -14.68 6.25
N GLU A 20 -4.37 -14.85 6.00
CA GLU A 20 -5.00 -16.16 5.88
C GLU A 20 -4.85 -16.68 4.44
N LEU A 21 -4.27 -17.87 4.28
CA LEU A 21 -4.04 -18.45 2.96
C LEU A 21 -5.31 -19.12 2.43
N GLN A 22 -5.97 -18.44 1.49
CA GLN A 22 -7.11 -18.99 0.76
C GLN A 22 -6.66 -19.93 -0.36
N PRO A 23 -7.54 -20.84 -0.86
CA PRO A 23 -7.20 -21.73 -1.98
C PRO A 23 -6.81 -20.97 -3.26
N GLU A 24 -7.34 -19.77 -3.45
CA GLU A 24 -7.01 -18.88 -4.59
C GLU A 24 -5.61 -18.27 -4.48
N SER A 25 -5.03 -18.24 -3.28
CA SER A 25 -3.67 -17.78 -3.01
C SER A 25 -2.61 -18.83 -3.37
N VAL A 26 -3.03 -20.07 -3.65
CA VAL A 26 -2.14 -21.14 -4.11
C VAL A 26 -1.59 -20.72 -5.47
N PHE A 27 -0.27 -20.80 -5.65
CA PHE A 27 0.51 -20.32 -6.81
C PHE A 27 0.95 -18.84 -6.79
N HIS A 28 0.68 -18.08 -5.72
CA HIS A 28 1.23 -16.74 -5.52
C HIS A 28 2.40 -16.73 -4.53
N TYR A 29 3.27 -15.73 -4.62
CA TYR A 29 4.37 -15.55 -3.67
C TYR A 29 3.88 -14.88 -2.38
N LEU A 30 4.43 -15.29 -1.24
CA LEU A 30 4.10 -14.68 0.07
C LEU A 30 4.34 -13.16 0.09
N GLY A 31 5.35 -12.67 -0.65
CA GLY A 31 5.66 -11.25 -0.74
C GLY A 31 4.57 -10.39 -1.40
N GLU A 32 3.65 -10.99 -2.17
CA GLU A 32 2.55 -10.26 -2.81
C GLU A 32 1.44 -9.90 -1.81
N PHE A 33 1.32 -10.66 -0.73
CA PHE A 33 0.29 -10.46 0.29
C PHE A 33 0.67 -9.41 1.35
N ALA A 34 1.96 -9.04 1.42
CA ALA A 34 2.45 -8.06 2.39
C ALA A 34 3.10 -6.86 1.67
N LEU A 35 2.35 -5.76 1.56
CA LEU A 35 2.85 -4.54 0.92
C LEU A 35 3.96 -3.89 1.77
N THR A 36 5.17 -3.80 1.22
CA THR A 36 6.34 -3.20 1.91
C THR A 36 6.31 -1.67 1.95
N ARG A 37 5.43 -1.05 1.15
CA ARG A 37 5.30 0.40 1.03
C ARG A 37 3.85 0.85 1.19
N ARG A 38 3.65 2.03 1.76
CA ARG A 38 2.33 2.66 1.82
C ARG A 38 1.94 3.17 0.44
N ARG A 39 0.67 3.00 0.05
CA ARG A 39 0.13 3.63 -1.15
C ARG A 39 0.10 5.14 -0.92
N VAL A 40 0.85 5.90 -1.71
CA VAL A 40 0.77 7.36 -1.71
C VAL A 40 -0.41 7.77 -2.59
N SER A 41 -1.35 8.50 -2.02
CA SER A 41 -2.37 9.21 -2.79
C SER A 41 -1.95 10.67 -2.85
N HIS A 42 -1.65 11.17 -4.04
CA HIS A 42 -1.52 12.61 -4.21
C HIS A 42 -2.91 13.22 -4.02
N GLY A 43 -2.99 14.27 -3.19
CA GLY A 43 -4.23 15.03 -3.05
C GLY A 43 -4.66 15.59 -4.40
N THR A 44 -5.97 15.77 -4.59
CA THR A 44 -6.48 16.54 -5.72
C THR A 44 -5.82 17.92 -5.71
N ALA A 45 -5.42 18.42 -6.87
CA ALA A 45 -5.00 19.81 -7.01
C ALA A 45 -6.09 20.68 -6.38
N GLY A 46 -5.79 21.36 -5.26
CA GLY A 46 -6.76 22.21 -4.58
C GLY A 46 -7.36 23.20 -5.59
N ILE A 47 -8.62 23.62 -5.37
CA ILE A 47 -9.26 24.64 -6.19
C ILE A 47 -8.36 25.89 -6.19
N GLY A 48 -7.68 26.15 -7.32
CA GLY A 48 -6.67 27.21 -7.47
C GLY A 48 -5.23 26.74 -7.76
N ALA A 49 -4.93 25.44 -7.68
CA ALA A 49 -3.61 24.90 -7.99
C ALA A 49 -3.46 24.59 -9.50
N THR A 50 -3.57 25.62 -10.35
CA THR A 50 -2.98 25.53 -11.69
C THR A 50 -1.46 25.57 -11.55
N ARG A 51 -0.76 24.64 -12.22
CA ARG A 51 0.70 24.63 -12.36
C ARG A 51 1.23 26.07 -12.54
N SER A 52 2.00 26.58 -11.59
CA SER A 52 2.68 27.89 -11.59
C SER A 52 1.85 29.15 -11.28
N SER A 53 1.26 29.27 -10.08
CA SER A 53 0.90 30.60 -9.57
C SER A 53 2.16 31.30 -9.02
N LYS A 54 2.71 32.25 -9.79
CA LYS A 54 3.75 33.20 -9.37
C LYS A 54 3.37 33.85 -8.02
N TYR A 55 4.38 34.03 -7.17
CA TYR A 55 4.28 34.77 -5.91
C TYR A 55 3.78 36.21 -6.16
N VAL A 56 2.69 36.59 -5.48
CA VAL A 56 2.23 37.97 -5.37
C VAL A 56 2.40 38.41 -3.92
N PRO A 57 3.24 39.41 -3.61
CA PRO A 57 3.40 39.89 -2.25
C PRO A 57 2.16 40.69 -1.84
N LEU A 58 1.48 40.23 -0.78
CA LEU A 58 0.44 41.01 -0.12
C LEU A 58 1.09 42.04 0.81
N LYS A 59 0.56 43.26 0.77
CA LYS A 59 0.98 44.44 1.55
C LYS A 59 0.65 44.29 3.04
#